data_AF-X1J573-F1
#
_entry.id   AF-X1J573-F1
#
_cell.length_a   1.000
_cell.length_b   1.000
_cell.length_c   1.000
_cell.angle_alpha   90.00
_cell.angle_beta   90.00
_cell.angle_gamma   90.00
#
_symmetry.space_group_name_H-M   'P 1'
#
loop_
_entity.id
_entity.type
_entity.pdbx_description
1 polymer ?
#
loop_
_entity_poly.entity_id
_entity_poly.type
_entity_poly.pdbx_seq_one_letter_code
_entity_poly.pdbx_strand_id
1 'polypeptide(L)'
;MPVIAIIGAQWGDEGKGKVVDLLAEKARVVVRFSGGDNAGHTVVNPYGEFRLHLVPSGIFYPYTVCIIGNGVVINPSVLLDEIDQLNQRGVDT
;
A
#
# COMPACT_ATOMS: atom_id res chain seq x y z
N MET A 1 9.30 0.25 21.37
CA MET A 1 8.48 -0.52 20.40
C MET A 1 9.29 -0.63 19.12
N PRO A 2 9.54 -1.83 18.58
CA PRO A 2 10.26 -2.01 17.32
C PRO A 2 9.36 -1.69 16.13
N VAL A 3 9.97 -1.24 15.03
CA VAL A 3 9.34 -1.09 13.71
C VAL A 3 9.94 -2.14 12.78
N ILE A 4 9.12 -2.75 11.93
CA ILE A 4 9.59 -3.63 10.85
C ILE A 4 9.68 -2.79 9.58
N ALA A 5 10.87 -2.71 9.00
CA ALA A 5 11.09 -2.04 7.72
C ALA A 5 11.26 -3.08 6.60
N ILE A 6 10.46 -2.96 5.54
CA ILE A 6 10.60 -3.76 4.33
C ILE A 6 11.28 -2.91 3.27
N ILE A 7 12.49 -3.30 2.85
CA ILE A 7 13.35 -2.55 1.94
C ILE A 7 13.82 -3.49 0.82
N GLY A 8 13.98 -2.95 -0.39
CA GLY A 8 14.57 -3.68 -1.52
C GLY A 8 16.08 -3.79 -1.35
N ALA A 9 16.63 -4.97 -1.56
CA ALA A 9 18.07 -5.20 -1.51
C ALA A 9 18.75 -5.03 -2.87
N GLN A 10 17.98 -4.81 -3.95
CA GLN A 10 18.44 -4.76 -5.33
C GLN A 10 17.89 -3.49 -6.01
N TRP A 11 17.52 -3.59 -7.29
CA TRP A 11 17.05 -2.47 -8.13
C TRP A 11 15.54 -2.53 -8.40
N GLY A 12 14.73 -2.87 -7.40
CA GLY A 12 13.29 -2.98 -7.59
C GLY A 12 12.84 -4.38 -7.99
N ASP A 13 11.52 -4.54 -8.13
CA ASP A 13 10.84 -5.79 -8.51
C ASP A 13 11.16 -7.03 -7.66
N GLU A 14 11.65 -6.85 -6.44
CA GLU A 14 11.98 -7.97 -5.53
C GLU A 14 10.75 -8.60 -4.85
N GLY A 15 9.53 -8.24 -5.28
CA GLY A 15 8.29 -8.76 -4.69
C GLY A 15 7.96 -8.20 -3.31
N LYS A 16 8.51 -7.04 -2.93
CA LYS A 16 8.28 -6.37 -1.62
C LYS A 16 6.81 -6.27 -1.24
N GLY A 17 5.95 -5.94 -2.21
CA GLY A 17 4.50 -5.81 -1.97
C GLY A 17 3.87 -7.06 -1.37
N LYS A 18 4.32 -8.26 -1.79
CA LYS A 18 3.83 -9.53 -1.24
C LYS A 18 4.22 -9.73 0.22
N VAL A 19 5.43 -9.29 0.60
CA VAL A 19 5.91 -9.36 1.99
C VAL A 19 5.17 -8.32 2.85
N VAL A 20 4.94 -7.12 2.33
CA VAL A 20 4.15 -6.08 3.01
C VAL A 20 2.74 -6.57 3.26
N ASP A 21 2.07 -7.15 2.25
CA ASP A 21 0.71 -7.69 2.37
C ASP A 21 0.62 -8.78 3.44
N LEU A 22 1.54 -9.75 3.43
CA LEU A 22 1.62 -10.81 4.43
C LEU A 22 1.78 -10.29 5.87
N LEU A 23 2.54 -9.21 6.06
CA LEU A 23 2.78 -8.64 7.38
C LEU A 23 1.69 -7.65 7.79
N ALA A 24 1.00 -7.03 6.83
CA ALA A 24 -0.06 -6.05 7.05
C ALA A 24 -1.26 -6.65 7.80
N GLU A 25 -1.56 -7.93 7.61
CA GLU A 25 -2.57 -8.68 8.38
C GLU A 25 -2.33 -8.61 9.90
N LYS A 26 -1.08 -8.46 10.34
CA LYS A 26 -0.72 -8.44 11.77
C LYS A 26 -0.34 -7.04 12.26
N ALA A 27 -0.33 -6.05 11.36
CA ALA A 27 0.11 -4.70 11.65
C ALA A 27 -1.08 -3.82 12.04
N ARG A 28 -0.91 -2.96 13.05
CA ARG A 28 -1.90 -1.91 13.36
C ARG A 28 -1.75 -0.68 12.47
N VAL A 29 -0.56 -0.50 11.90
CA VAL A 29 -0.21 0.65 11.06
C VAL A 29 0.70 0.19 9.94
N VAL A 30 0.39 0.57 8.71
CA VAL A 30 1.24 0.35 7.52
C VAL A 30 1.57 1.71 6.93
N VAL A 31 2.86 2.01 6.80
CA VAL A 31 3.35 3.34 6.40
C VAL A 31 4.18 3.24 5.13
N ARG A 32 3.83 4.04 4.13
CA ARG A 32 4.74 4.34 3.01
C ARG A 32 5.55 5.57 3.38
N PHE A 33 6.88 5.44 3.42
CA PHE A 33 7.75 6.50 3.96
C PHE A 33 8.51 7.28 2.88
N SER A 34 8.60 6.79 1.64
CA SER A 34 9.35 7.40 0.54
C SER A 34 8.82 6.94 -0.83
N GLY A 35 9.33 7.52 -1.92
CA GLY A 35 8.97 7.22 -3.30
C GLY A 35 7.78 8.03 -3.78
N GLY A 36 7.03 7.49 -4.74
CA GLY A 36 5.79 8.06 -5.27
C GLY A 36 4.96 6.99 -5.96
N ASP A 37 4.28 7.37 -7.04
CA ASP A 37 3.50 6.49 -7.93
C ASP A 37 4.36 5.66 -8.90
N ASN A 38 5.69 5.82 -8.83
CA ASN A 38 6.67 5.02 -9.57
C ASN A 38 6.88 3.60 -9.01
N ALA A 39 6.32 3.30 -7.84
CA ALA A 39 6.23 1.94 -7.32
C ALA A 39 4.83 1.39 -7.57
N GLY A 40 4.69 0.07 -7.58
CA GLY A 40 3.40 -0.57 -7.72
C GLY A 40 3.43 -1.98 -7.14
N HIS A 41 2.28 -2.43 -6.65
CA HIS A 41 2.08 -3.84 -6.36
C HIS A 41 0.63 -4.23 -6.66
N THR A 42 0.47 -5.44 -7.18
CA THR A 42 -0.84 -6.01 -7.44
C THR A 42 -1.27 -6.84 -6.23
N VAL A 43 -2.46 -6.57 -5.71
CA VAL A 43 -3.11 -7.36 -4.66
C VAL A 43 -4.32 -8.05 -5.28
N VAL A 44 -4.41 -9.37 -5.07
CA VAL A 44 -5.57 -10.17 -5.48
C VAL A 44 -6.20 -10.73 -4.22
N ASN A 45 -7.42 -10.32 -3.91
CA ASN A 45 -8.15 -10.68 -2.70
C ASN A 45 -9.65 -10.83 -2.99
N PRO A 46 -10.51 -11.11 -1.99
CA PRO A 46 -11.96 -11.25 -2.22
C PRO A 46 -12.66 -10.03 -2.80
N TYR A 47 -12.07 -8.82 -2.72
CA TYR A 47 -12.59 -7.60 -3.34
C TYR A 47 -12.21 -7.46 -4.83
N GLY A 48 -11.29 -8.29 -5.34
CA GLY A 48 -10.83 -8.31 -6.73
C GLY A 48 -9.32 -8.14 -6.90
N GLU A 49 -8.90 -7.74 -8.10
CA GLU A 49 -7.52 -7.36 -8.43
C GLU A 49 -7.36 -5.84 -8.33
N PHE A 50 -6.37 -5.39 -7.55
CA PHE A 50 -6.03 -3.98 -7.36
C PHE A 50 -4.58 -3.75 -7.70
N ARG A 51 -4.29 -2.71 -8.48
CA ARG A 51 -2.92 -2.23 -8.73
C ARG A 51 -2.75 -0.95 -7.95
N LEU A 52 -2.03 -1.03 -6.83
CA LEU A 52 -1.84 0.10 -5.93
C LEU A 52 -0.43 0.66 -6.12
N HIS A 53 -0.37 1.94 -6.47
CA HIS A 53 0.85 2.71 -6.64
C HIS A 53 1.14 3.60 -5.44
N LEU A 54 0.15 4.28 -4.85
CA LEU A 54 0.36 5.20 -3.71
C LEU A 54 -0.23 4.67 -2.40
N VAL A 55 -1.46 4.16 -2.44
CA VAL A 55 -2.16 3.64 -1.26
C VAL A 55 -1.36 2.46 -0.65
N PRO A 56 -1.09 2.45 0.67
CA PRO A 56 -0.42 1.33 1.32
C PRO A 56 -1.25 0.04 1.25
N SER A 57 -0.59 -1.11 1.09
CA SER A 57 -1.23 -2.44 0.95
C SER A 57 -2.13 -2.83 2.12
N GLY A 58 -1.92 -2.22 3.29
CA GLY A 58 -2.71 -2.49 4.49
C GLY A 58 -4.18 -2.09 4.39
N ILE A 59 -4.59 -1.39 3.33
CA ILE A 59 -5.93 -0.81 3.17
C ILE A 59 -7.05 -1.87 3.17
N PHE A 60 -6.72 -3.13 2.86
CA PHE A 60 -7.68 -4.23 2.87
C PHE A 60 -7.98 -4.81 4.25
N TYR A 61 -7.29 -4.34 5.30
CA TYR A 61 -7.46 -4.82 6.67
C TYR A 61 -8.13 -3.74 7.53
N PRO A 62 -9.39 -3.94 7.98
CA PRO A 62 -10.17 -2.88 8.65
C PRO A 62 -9.57 -2.32 9.94
N TYR A 63 -8.69 -3.07 10.60
CA TYR A 63 -8.01 -2.65 11.84
C TYR A 63 -6.65 -1.97 11.60
N THR A 64 -6.23 -1.83 10.33
CA THR A 64 -4.93 -1.33 9.93
C THR A 64 -5.04 0.12 9.47
N VAL A 65 -4.35 1.03 10.16
CA VAL A 65 -4.26 2.43 9.73
C VAL A 65 -3.20 2.55 8.63
N CYS A 66 -3.60 3.02 7.45
CA CYS A 66 -2.69 3.29 6.34
C CYS A 66 -2.21 4.74 6.36
N ILE A 67 -0.90 4.95 6.28
CA ILE A 67 -0.30 6.30 6.30
C ILE A 67 0.62 6.48 5.09
N ILE A 68 0.39 7.58 4.36
CA ILE A 68 1.36 8.12 3.40
C ILE A 68 2.20 9.16 4.15
N GLY A 69 3.46 8.84 4.38
CA GLY A 69 4.40 9.69 5.12
C GLY A 69 4.88 10.89 4.29
N ASN A 70 5.44 11.89 4.97
CA ASN A 70 5.89 13.15 4.37
C ASN A 70 7.06 13.00 3.36
N GLY A 71 7.69 11.83 3.28
CA GLY A 71 8.75 11.54 2.32
C GLY A 71 8.24 11.05 0.96
N VAL A 72 6.92 10.89 0.80
CA VAL A 72 6.29 10.43 -0.45
C VAL A 72 5.95 11.63 -1.32
N VAL A 73 6.34 11.58 -2.59
CA VAL A 73 5.88 12.52 -3.62
C VAL A 73 4.53 12.03 -4.13
N ILE A 74 3.49 12.83 -3.91
CA ILE A 74 2.10 12.45 -4.21
C ILE A 74 1.67 13.04 -5.55
N ASN A 75 1.25 12.19 -6.47
CA ASN A 75 0.46 12.57 -7.63
C ASN A 75 -1.04 12.53 -7.25
N PRO A 76 -1.72 13.68 -7.12
CA PRO A 76 -3.09 13.70 -6.62
C PRO A 76 -4.08 12.96 -7.52
N SER A 77 -3.90 12.99 -8.84
CA SER A 77 -4.80 12.30 -9.77
C SER A 77 -4.75 10.79 -9.54
N VAL A 78 -3.54 10.22 -9.48
CA VAL A 78 -3.35 8.78 -9.25
C VAL A 78 -3.89 8.35 -7.90
N LEU A 79 -3.67 9.15 -6.84
CA LEU A 79 -4.19 8.83 -5.51
C LEU A 79 -5.73 8.82 -5.49
N LEU A 80 -6.35 9.83 -6.09
CA LEU A 80 -7.82 9.92 -6.16
C LEU A 80 -8.40 8.78 -6.99
N ASP A 81 -7.79 8.45 -8.13
CA ASP A 81 -8.21 7.32 -8.97
C ASP A 81 -8.10 5.98 -8.22
N GLU A 82 -7.05 5.78 -7.39
CA GLU A 82 -6.91 4.60 -6.54
C GLU A 82 -8.00 4.54 -5.47
N ILE A 83 -8.25 5.65 -4.78
CA ILE A 83 -9.30 5.76 -3.75
C ILE A 83 -10.68 5.46 -4.35
N ASP A 84 -10.98 6.01 -5.52
CA ASP A 84 -12.25 5.76 -6.21
C ASP A 84 -12.41 4.29 -6.61
N GLN A 85 -11.34 3.65 -7.11
CA GLN A 85 -11.35 2.21 -7.41
C GLN A 85 -11.55 1.32 -6.18
N LEU A 86 -11.01 1.73 -5.03
CA LEU A 86 -11.20 1.05 -3.74
C LEU A 86 -12.65 1.20 -3.26
N ASN A 87 -13.17 2.42 -3.27
CA ASN A 87 -14.55 2.73 -2.88
C ASN A 87 -15.59 2.01 -3.74
N GLN A 88 -15.38 1.95 -5.06
CA GLN A 88 -16.27 1.23 -5.98
C GLN A 88 -16.41 -0.27 -5.67
N ARG A 89 -15.42 -0.85 -4.99
CA ARG A 89 -15.39 -2.26 -4.59
C ARG A 89 -15.68 -2.47 -3.11
N GLY A 90 -16.10 -1.42 -2.41
CA GLY A 90 -16.51 -1.48 -1.00
C GLY A 90 -15.35 -1.61 -0.01
N VAL A 91 -14.15 -1.16 -0.38
CA VAL A 91 -13.02 -1.03 0.54
C VAL A 91 -13.09 0.32 1.24
N ASP A 92 -12.93 0.34 2.56
CA ASP A 92 -12.94 1.56 3.39
C ASP A 92 -11.67 2.37 3.15
N THR A 93 -11.80 3.67 2.87
CA THR A 93 -10.69 4.57 2.47
C THR A 93 -10.56 5.80 3.36
#